data_AF-A0A5M6C2Q8-F1
#
_entry.id   AF-A0A5M6C2Q8-F1
#
_cell.length_a   1.000
_cell.length_b   1.000
_cell.length_c   1.000
_cell.angle_alpha   90.00
_cell.angle_beta   90.00
_cell.angle_gamma   90.00
#
_symmetry.space_group_name_H-M   'P 1'
#
loop_
_entity.id
_entity.type
_entity.pdbx_description
1 polymer ?
#
loop_
_entity_poly.entity_id
_entity_poly.type
_entity_poly.pdbx_seq_one_letter_code
_entity_poly.pdbx_strand_id
1 'polypeptide(L)'
;MSLADALLADLDGLSDEEAGSPEPTPQASSSKGSMLPPPLPVAGGSGAKRPAAAMEVDDEDGDEEDGMTLEDGTSAVGFVPEGGVRPADELDAEEVEKTDMAGLEDVSKVARLMTGTKLKEVLADIAKYTSTPSDMTSSGGPLEENPEYHLVVTANNMSVEVDNEILLVHKFIRDHYAPRFPELEQLIADPWTYIAAVQAIGNADDLTKCTFPSTLPAATILSITLTATSTRGRKLSAGEWQTVLRAIEVARELRTAREQIFAYVESRMAAVAPNLSAIVGTGIAAKLLGLAGGLQAFSRQPSCNIMLFGAMKKTLANSHLSAASQQRHTGFIFQSPLVQSAQPEDRRRAQRAVSAKCTLAARIDAGKGSRDGSYGRKCLAELQKRIEKMAEPPPNKMVKALPIPQETNRKKRGGKRARKAKEAFAQTEMRKLQNRMEFGKAEDEVGIDDETVGLGMIGSAGRVRGEVADARSKAKLSRANKLRTQLLGRSAVSNDAKSGMSTSLSFTPVQGIEIVTPSLSAAQRVQAANERWFAGGTFTHVQKGGSTIPGQGK
;
A
#
# COMPACT_ATOMS: atom_id res chain seq x y z
N MET A 1 22.48 -46.25 27.53
CA MET A 1 22.95 -45.07 26.76
C MET A 1 22.39 -43.83 27.41
N SER A 2 23.24 -42.81 27.56
CA SER A 2 22.98 -41.61 28.36
C SER A 2 21.98 -40.68 27.65
N LEU A 3 21.24 -39.88 28.41
CA LEU A 3 20.34 -38.83 27.91
C LEU A 3 21.07 -37.76 27.06
N ALA A 4 22.41 -37.73 27.13
CA ALA A 4 23.25 -36.93 26.26
C ALA A 4 23.35 -37.48 24.81
N ASP A 5 23.28 -38.81 24.61
CA ASP A 5 23.35 -39.42 23.27
C ASP A 5 22.03 -39.22 22.50
N ALA A 6 20.91 -39.11 23.21
CA ALA A 6 19.59 -38.85 22.60
C ALA A 6 19.39 -37.39 22.19
N LEU A 7 20.19 -36.44 22.73
CA LEU A 7 20.10 -35.02 22.40
C LEU A 7 21.04 -34.59 21.26
N LEU A 8 22.07 -35.40 20.98
CA LEU A 8 22.95 -35.19 19.81
C LEU A 8 22.33 -35.70 18.51
N ALA A 9 21.45 -36.71 18.58
CA ALA A 9 20.76 -37.26 17.42
C ALA A 9 19.68 -36.33 16.83
N ASP A 10 19.28 -35.28 17.55
CA ASP A 10 18.17 -34.38 17.17
C ASP A 10 18.65 -33.05 16.54
N LEU A 11 19.97 -32.90 16.35
CA LEU A 11 20.60 -31.69 15.81
C LEU A 11 21.19 -31.85 14.39
N ASP A 12 21.29 -33.08 13.88
CA ASP A 12 21.85 -33.40 12.55
C ASP A 12 20.79 -33.45 11.42
N GLY A 13 19.54 -33.09 11.70
CA GLY A 13 18.41 -33.25 10.77
C GLY A 13 18.12 -32.08 9.83
N LEU A 14 19.00 -31.08 9.68
CA LEU A 14 18.73 -29.88 8.86
C LEU A 14 19.95 -29.43 8.03
N SER A 15 20.23 -30.11 6.92
CA SER A 15 20.80 -29.48 5.71
C SER A 15 20.52 -30.33 4.46
N ASP A 16 20.24 -29.63 3.35
CA ASP A 16 19.72 -30.07 2.05
C ASP A 16 20.49 -31.17 1.28
N GLU A 17 19.68 -31.88 0.48
CA GLU A 17 19.87 -32.64 -0.79
C GLU A 17 21.27 -33.01 -1.31
N GLU A 18 21.50 -34.30 -1.62
CA GLU A 18 21.77 -34.78 -3.00
C GLU A 18 21.84 -36.32 -3.11
N ALA A 19 21.61 -36.81 -4.33
CA ALA A 19 21.47 -38.21 -4.71
C ALA A 19 22.76 -39.04 -4.59
N GLY A 20 22.60 -40.34 -4.29
CA GLY A 20 23.68 -41.33 -4.28
C GLY A 20 23.90 -42.02 -5.63
N SER A 21 25.16 -42.18 -6.01
CA SER A 21 25.72 -43.30 -6.79
C SER A 21 27.21 -43.45 -6.43
N PRO A 22 27.80 -44.67 -6.49
CA PRO A 22 28.88 -45.05 -5.59
C PRO A 22 30.32 -44.90 -6.15
N GLU A 23 31.24 -44.73 -5.19
CA GLU A 23 32.71 -44.92 -5.11
C GLU A 23 33.45 -45.75 -6.21
N PRO A 24 34.81 -45.61 -6.40
CA PRO A 24 35.80 -45.70 -5.30
C PRO A 24 37.17 -44.97 -5.39
N THR A 25 37.86 -45.03 -4.23
CA THR A 25 39.32 -44.98 -3.92
C THR A 25 39.93 -43.66 -3.38
N PRO A 26 40.60 -43.70 -2.20
CA PRO A 26 41.43 -42.61 -1.69
C PRO A 26 42.93 -42.94 -1.78
N GLN A 27 43.75 -41.94 -2.10
CA GLN A 27 45.16 -41.89 -1.71
C GLN A 27 45.49 -40.55 -1.04
N ALA A 28 46.35 -40.70 -0.03
CA ALA A 28 46.81 -39.74 0.97
C ALA A 28 47.35 -38.40 0.43
N SER A 29 47.21 -37.32 1.20
CA SER A 29 48.35 -36.64 1.82
C SER A 29 47.94 -35.49 2.75
N SER A 30 48.76 -35.35 3.78
CA SER A 30 48.75 -34.39 4.89
C SER A 30 49.16 -32.97 4.50
N SER A 31 48.60 -31.94 5.17
CA SER A 31 49.41 -30.91 5.86
C SER A 31 48.54 -29.84 6.56
N LYS A 32 48.95 -29.52 7.80
CA LYS A 32 48.50 -28.39 8.63
C LYS A 32 48.88 -27.04 8.03
N GLY A 33 48.15 -25.97 8.37
CA GLY A 33 48.71 -24.61 8.34
C GLY A 33 47.68 -23.49 8.21
N SER A 34 47.25 -22.93 9.33
CA SER A 34 46.49 -21.68 9.43
C SER A 34 47.41 -20.46 9.34
N MET A 35 47.19 -19.52 8.41
CA MET A 35 47.59 -18.11 8.55
C MET A 35 46.64 -17.18 7.76
N LEU A 36 46.22 -16.10 8.42
CA LEU A 36 45.49 -14.95 7.89
C LEU A 36 46.40 -14.05 7.03
N PRO A 37 45.84 -13.29 6.07
CA PRO A 37 46.47 -12.06 5.56
C PRO A 37 45.77 -10.77 6.05
N PRO A 38 46.49 -9.62 6.08
CA PRO A 38 46.07 -8.37 6.75
C PRO A 38 45.39 -7.35 5.80
N PRO A 39 44.74 -6.29 6.34
CA PRO A 39 44.18 -5.19 5.54
C PRO A 39 45.14 -4.00 5.35
N LEU A 40 44.91 -3.25 4.26
CA LEU A 40 45.64 -2.09 3.74
C LEU A 40 45.36 -0.76 4.49
N PRO A 41 46.19 0.30 4.32
CA PRO A 41 46.30 1.42 5.26
C PRO A 41 45.41 2.63 4.92
N VAL A 42 45.04 3.39 5.95
CA VAL A 42 44.35 4.69 5.85
C VAL A 42 45.33 5.82 6.16
N ALA A 43 45.42 6.80 5.26
CA ALA A 43 46.23 8.01 5.39
C ALA A 43 45.62 8.99 6.41
N GLY A 44 46.47 9.64 7.19
CA GLY A 44 46.10 10.62 8.21
C GLY A 44 46.49 12.07 7.88
N GLY A 45 46.05 12.96 8.76
CA GLY A 45 46.38 14.39 8.82
C GLY A 45 45.10 15.24 8.75
N SER A 46 44.84 16.25 9.57
CA SER A 46 45.56 16.90 10.67
C SER A 46 44.56 17.82 11.38
N GLY A 47 44.66 17.97 12.69
CA GLY A 47 43.70 18.71 13.51
C GLY A 47 43.76 20.24 13.42
N ALA A 48 42.64 20.89 13.74
CA ALA A 48 42.57 22.25 14.27
C ALA A 48 41.34 22.40 15.19
N LYS A 49 41.57 22.81 16.44
CA LYS A 49 40.55 23.21 17.42
C LYS A 49 40.05 24.64 17.13
N ARG A 50 38.75 24.89 17.29
CA ARG A 50 38.20 26.14 17.87
C ARG A 50 36.73 25.96 18.34
N PRO A 51 36.27 26.72 19.36
CA PRO A 51 35.09 26.38 20.16
C PRO A 51 33.82 27.13 19.73
N ALA A 52 32.71 26.65 20.29
CA ALA A 52 31.33 27.11 20.12
C ALA A 52 31.13 28.61 20.30
N ALA A 53 30.36 29.20 19.38
CA ALA A 53 29.64 30.45 19.56
C ALA A 53 28.21 30.24 19.02
N ALA A 54 27.24 30.68 19.83
CA ALA A 54 25.83 30.69 19.51
C ALA A 54 25.57 31.52 18.24
N MET A 55 24.70 30.99 17.39
CA MET A 55 24.09 31.75 16.31
C MET A 55 22.58 31.58 16.48
N GLU A 56 21.96 32.65 16.97
CA GLU A 56 20.54 32.92 16.77
C GLU A 56 20.28 32.91 15.27
N VAL A 57 19.27 32.15 14.85
CA VAL A 57 18.72 32.22 13.49
C VAL A 57 17.33 32.79 13.65
N ASP A 58 17.21 34.06 13.25
CA ASP A 58 15.98 34.65 12.73
C ASP A 58 15.55 33.82 11.52
N ASP A 59 14.38 33.20 11.61
CA ASP A 59 13.67 32.65 10.44
C ASP A 59 12.56 33.64 10.07
N GLU A 60 12.96 34.70 9.36
CA GLU A 60 12.07 35.41 8.44
C GLU A 60 12.26 34.83 7.02
N ASP A 61 11.11 34.62 6.38
CA ASP A 61 10.84 34.54 4.95
C ASP A 61 11.03 33.24 4.16
N GLY A 62 9.95 32.91 3.44
CA GLY A 62 10.03 32.44 2.06
C GLY A 62 9.61 31.00 1.82
N ASP A 63 8.30 30.73 1.84
CA ASP A 63 7.74 29.53 1.20
C ASP A 63 7.85 29.67 -0.34
N GLU A 64 9.04 29.41 -0.88
CA GLU A 64 9.22 29.00 -2.28
C GLU A 64 9.55 27.50 -2.29
N GLU A 65 8.58 26.70 -2.76
CA GLU A 65 8.76 25.27 -3.03
C GLU A 65 9.72 25.08 -4.22
N ASP A 66 11.03 25.20 -3.98
CA ASP A 66 12.03 24.85 -4.98
C ASP A 66 12.31 23.34 -4.96
N GLY A 67 11.78 22.66 -5.97
CA GLY A 67 12.25 21.34 -6.37
C GLY A 67 13.73 21.40 -6.71
N MET A 68 14.50 20.39 -6.28
CA MET A 68 15.95 20.31 -6.51
C MET A 68 16.28 20.46 -8.00
N THR A 69 16.75 21.64 -8.38
CA THR A 69 17.29 21.97 -9.70
C THR A 69 18.78 21.66 -9.72
N LEU A 70 19.24 21.00 -10.79
CA LEU A 70 20.68 20.90 -11.06
C LEU A 70 21.20 22.26 -11.56
N GLU A 71 22.52 22.46 -11.51
CA GLU A 71 23.23 23.70 -11.86
C GLU A 71 22.91 24.27 -13.27
N ASP A 72 22.30 23.46 -14.14
CA ASP A 72 21.82 23.82 -15.49
C ASP A 72 20.29 24.09 -15.57
N GLY A 73 19.59 24.26 -14.45
CA GLY A 73 18.17 24.64 -14.42
C GLY A 73 17.19 23.54 -14.88
N THR A 74 17.62 22.28 -14.89
CA THR A 74 16.74 21.13 -15.15
C THR A 74 16.26 20.50 -13.84
N SER A 75 14.97 20.21 -13.75
CA SER A 75 14.39 19.47 -12.63
C SER A 75 14.90 18.03 -12.62
N ALA A 76 15.19 17.47 -11.45
CA ALA A 76 15.72 16.11 -11.28
C ALA A 76 14.73 14.98 -11.68
N VAL A 77 13.58 15.32 -12.27
CA VAL A 77 12.59 14.35 -12.76
C VAL A 77 12.91 14.01 -14.22
N GLY A 78 13.69 12.94 -14.43
CA GLY A 78 13.78 12.27 -15.72
C GLY A 78 15.01 12.61 -16.55
N PHE A 79 16.13 11.93 -16.27
CA PHE A 79 17.16 11.73 -17.27
C PHE A 79 16.57 10.91 -18.43
N VAL A 80 16.40 11.55 -19.58
CA VAL A 80 16.06 10.90 -20.85
C VAL A 80 17.36 10.77 -21.66
N PRO A 81 17.81 9.55 -21.98
CA PRO A 81 19.00 9.34 -22.82
C PRO A 81 18.87 10.07 -24.17
N GLU A 82 19.99 10.45 -24.79
CA GLU A 82 19.98 11.04 -26.14
C GLU A 82 19.25 10.11 -27.13
N GLY A 83 18.15 10.60 -27.72
CA GLY A 83 17.25 9.83 -28.59
C GLY A 83 16.03 9.20 -27.91
N GLY A 84 15.83 9.37 -26.60
CA GLY A 84 14.66 8.88 -25.87
C GLY A 84 13.45 9.83 -25.93
N VAL A 85 12.24 9.26 -25.90
CA VAL A 85 10.98 10.02 -25.80
C VAL A 85 10.67 10.25 -24.31
N ARG A 86 10.46 11.50 -23.91
CA ARG A 86 9.98 11.84 -22.56
C ARG A 86 8.62 11.17 -22.32
N PRO A 87 8.44 10.42 -21.21
CA PRO A 87 7.12 9.96 -20.80
C PRO A 87 6.16 11.15 -20.71
N ALA A 88 4.93 10.99 -21.16
CA ALA A 88 3.91 12.02 -21.00
C ALA A 88 3.54 12.17 -19.51
N ASP A 89 3.39 13.40 -19.04
CA ASP A 89 2.95 13.68 -17.67
C ASP A 89 1.47 13.32 -17.53
N GLU A 90 1.12 12.46 -16.58
CA GLU A 90 -0.28 12.16 -16.25
C GLU A 90 -0.88 13.36 -15.51
N LEU A 91 -2.03 13.87 -16.01
CA LEU A 91 -2.76 14.92 -15.32
C LEU A 91 -3.45 14.34 -14.08
N ASP A 92 -3.33 15.03 -12.94
CA ASP A 92 -4.11 14.65 -11.77
C ASP A 92 -5.58 14.98 -12.02
N ALA A 93 -6.44 13.97 -11.87
CA ALA A 93 -7.88 14.12 -12.02
C ALA A 93 -8.45 15.19 -11.06
N GLU A 94 -7.83 15.41 -9.89
CA GLU A 94 -8.26 16.43 -8.93
C GLU A 94 -7.89 17.85 -9.36
N GLU A 95 -6.79 18.01 -10.11
CA GLU A 95 -6.42 19.29 -10.72
C GLU A 95 -7.35 19.62 -11.88
N VAL A 96 -7.64 18.62 -12.72
CA VAL A 96 -8.65 18.75 -13.78
C VAL A 96 -9.99 19.14 -13.15
N GLU A 97 -10.41 18.53 -12.04
CA GLU A 97 -11.66 18.91 -11.34
C GLU A 97 -11.72 20.35 -10.83
N LYS A 98 -10.61 21.09 -10.74
CA LYS A 98 -10.59 22.50 -10.34
C LYS A 98 -10.66 23.50 -11.51
N THR A 99 -10.35 23.10 -12.73
CA THR A 99 -10.36 24.01 -13.91
C THR A 99 -11.78 24.34 -14.38
N ASP A 100 -12.27 25.57 -14.23
CA ASP A 100 -13.60 25.93 -14.75
C ASP A 100 -13.57 26.02 -16.30
N MET A 101 -14.32 25.15 -16.97
CA MET A 101 -14.36 25.08 -18.43
C MET A 101 -15.63 25.72 -19.03
N ALA A 102 -16.55 26.24 -18.20
CA ALA A 102 -17.84 26.76 -18.66
C ALA A 102 -17.75 27.97 -19.61
N GLY A 103 -16.63 28.70 -19.57
CA GLY A 103 -16.37 29.86 -20.44
C GLY A 103 -15.90 29.52 -21.86
N LEU A 104 -15.66 28.24 -22.18
CA LEU A 104 -15.16 27.81 -23.49
C LEU A 104 -16.31 27.24 -24.33
N GLU A 105 -16.67 27.89 -25.44
CA GLU A 105 -17.75 27.37 -26.31
C GLU A 105 -17.27 26.33 -27.33
N ASP A 106 -15.96 26.20 -27.53
CA ASP A 106 -15.37 25.35 -28.56
C ASP A 106 -14.47 24.26 -27.98
N VAL A 107 -14.85 23.01 -28.24
CA VAL A 107 -14.20 21.79 -27.76
C VAL A 107 -12.78 21.67 -28.29
N SER A 108 -12.52 22.19 -29.50
CA SER A 108 -11.21 22.14 -30.16
C SER A 108 -10.06 22.76 -29.33
N LYS A 109 -10.39 23.72 -28.45
CA LYS A 109 -9.42 24.38 -27.56
C LYS A 109 -8.99 23.49 -26.40
N VAL A 110 -9.88 22.58 -26.01
CA VAL A 110 -9.69 21.58 -24.95
C VAL A 110 -9.07 20.31 -25.55
N ALA A 111 -9.56 19.88 -26.71
CA ALA A 111 -9.08 18.73 -27.47
C ALA A 111 -8.00 19.11 -28.50
N ARG A 112 -6.82 19.49 -28.02
CA ARG A 112 -5.68 19.89 -28.84
C ARG A 112 -5.02 18.73 -29.59
N LEU A 113 -5.05 17.49 -29.08
CA LEU A 113 -4.43 16.37 -29.79
C LEU A 113 -5.19 16.03 -31.08
N MET A 114 -6.52 16.13 -31.07
CA MET A 114 -7.34 15.86 -32.26
C MET A 114 -7.10 16.87 -33.39
N THR A 115 -6.86 18.13 -33.02
CA THR A 115 -6.50 19.18 -33.98
C THR A 115 -5.03 19.14 -34.38
N GLY A 116 -4.17 18.61 -33.49
CA GLY A 116 -2.74 18.46 -33.70
C GLY A 116 -2.35 17.47 -34.80
N THR A 117 -1.14 17.62 -35.33
CA THR A 117 -0.56 16.71 -36.33
C THR A 117 0.01 15.45 -35.69
N LYS A 118 0.53 15.54 -34.46
CA LYS A 118 1.20 14.45 -33.74
C LYS A 118 0.37 13.16 -33.66
N LEU A 119 -0.89 13.26 -33.21
CA LEU A 119 -1.76 12.08 -33.08
C LEU A 119 -2.04 11.45 -34.46
N LYS A 120 -2.24 12.28 -35.49
CA LYS A 120 -2.50 11.81 -36.87
C LYS A 120 -1.29 11.12 -37.47
N GLU A 121 -0.09 11.65 -37.24
CA GLU A 121 1.17 11.05 -37.67
C GLU A 121 1.37 9.68 -37.02
N VAL A 122 1.21 9.60 -35.69
CA VAL A 122 1.34 8.33 -34.96
C VAL A 122 0.30 7.30 -35.42
N LEU A 123 -0.96 7.70 -35.63
CA LEU A 123 -2.00 6.80 -36.15
C LEU A 123 -1.71 6.34 -37.58
N ALA A 124 -1.15 7.21 -38.43
CA ALA A 124 -0.76 6.86 -39.79
C ALA A 124 0.41 5.86 -39.81
N ASP A 125 1.41 6.08 -38.95
CA ASP A 125 2.53 5.15 -38.77
C ASP A 125 2.06 3.81 -38.21
N ILE A 126 1.15 3.81 -37.23
CA ILE A 126 0.51 2.58 -36.72
C ILE A 126 -0.20 1.85 -37.86
N ALA A 127 -0.98 2.54 -38.70
CA ALA A 127 -1.66 1.93 -39.84
C ALA A 127 -0.67 1.32 -40.85
N LYS A 128 0.47 1.99 -41.09
CA LYS A 128 1.54 1.49 -41.95
C LYS A 128 2.16 0.19 -41.41
N TYR A 129 2.58 0.16 -40.15
CA TYR A 129 3.18 -1.06 -39.56
C TYR A 129 2.16 -2.16 -39.25
N THR A 130 0.89 -1.82 -39.12
CA THR A 130 -0.19 -2.81 -38.99
C THR A 130 -0.47 -3.48 -40.35
N SER A 131 -0.42 -2.75 -41.45
CA SER A 131 -0.60 -3.30 -42.81
C SER A 131 0.63 -4.03 -43.34
N THR A 132 1.82 -3.64 -42.90
CA THR A 132 3.09 -4.33 -43.21
C THR A 132 3.74 -4.85 -41.92
N PRO A 133 3.31 -6.03 -41.43
CA PRO A 133 3.83 -6.57 -40.18
C PRO A 133 5.30 -7.00 -40.35
N SER A 134 6.22 -6.15 -39.91
CA SER A 134 7.63 -6.49 -39.72
C SER A 134 7.82 -7.31 -38.45
N ASP A 135 8.85 -8.15 -38.42
CA ASP A 135 9.30 -8.80 -37.19
C ASP A 135 10.44 -7.98 -36.56
N MET A 136 10.12 -7.34 -35.44
CA MET A 136 11.05 -6.55 -34.61
C MET A 136 12.31 -7.32 -34.19
N THR A 137 12.26 -8.65 -34.19
CA THR A 137 13.37 -9.50 -33.77
C THR A 137 14.29 -9.92 -34.92
N SER A 138 13.85 -9.73 -36.17
CA SER A 138 14.58 -10.12 -37.38
C SER A 138 15.56 -9.05 -37.89
N SER A 139 15.42 -7.80 -37.45
CA SER A 139 16.39 -6.73 -37.72
C SER A 139 17.62 -6.95 -36.84
N GLY A 140 18.74 -7.41 -37.41
CA GLY A 140 19.97 -7.82 -36.68
C GLY A 140 20.74 -6.73 -35.91
N GLY A 141 20.09 -5.67 -35.44
CA GLY A 141 20.64 -4.62 -34.58
C GLY A 141 19.95 -4.52 -33.22
N PRO A 142 20.42 -3.63 -32.31
CA PRO A 142 19.75 -3.34 -31.04
C PRO A 142 18.29 -2.95 -31.26
N LEU A 143 17.37 -3.51 -30.46
CA LEU A 143 15.92 -3.26 -30.60
C LEU A 143 15.56 -1.76 -30.56
N GLU A 144 16.32 -0.96 -29.83
CA GLU A 144 16.13 0.50 -29.69
C GLU A 144 16.40 1.28 -30.98
N GLU A 145 17.18 0.72 -31.91
CA GLU A 145 17.47 1.33 -33.20
C GLU A 145 16.38 1.01 -34.24
N ASN A 146 15.46 0.09 -33.93
CA ASN A 146 14.34 -0.19 -34.83
C ASN A 146 13.33 0.97 -34.77
N PRO A 147 12.96 1.56 -35.92
CA PRO A 147 11.98 2.65 -35.96
C PRO A 147 10.61 2.22 -35.42
N GLU A 148 10.30 0.93 -35.54
CA GLU A 148 9.06 0.38 -35.03
C GLU A 148 9.05 0.32 -33.50
N TYR A 149 10.18 0.07 -32.82
CA TYR A 149 10.24 0.12 -31.35
C TYR A 149 10.01 1.54 -30.84
N HIS A 150 10.62 2.52 -31.50
CA HIS A 150 10.38 3.93 -31.21
C HIS A 150 8.90 4.28 -31.38
N LEU A 151 8.24 3.77 -32.43
CA LEU A 151 6.80 3.95 -32.62
C LEU A 151 5.97 3.37 -31.45
N VAL A 152 6.33 2.21 -30.92
CA VAL A 152 5.62 1.62 -29.76
C VAL A 152 5.79 2.49 -28.51
N VAL A 153 6.98 3.05 -28.28
CA VAL A 153 7.21 3.98 -27.16
C VAL A 153 6.43 5.27 -27.35
N THR A 154 6.47 5.88 -28.54
CA THR A 154 5.66 7.07 -28.84
C THR A 154 4.18 6.79 -28.73
N ALA A 155 3.71 5.63 -29.20
CA ALA A 155 2.31 5.22 -29.12
C ALA A 155 1.85 5.06 -27.66
N ASN A 156 2.69 4.51 -26.78
CA ASN A 156 2.40 4.45 -25.35
C ASN A 156 2.27 5.85 -24.73
N ASN A 157 3.20 6.77 -25.03
CA ASN A 157 3.13 8.14 -24.52
C ASN A 157 1.91 8.88 -25.08
N MET A 158 1.60 8.71 -26.37
CA MET A 158 0.39 9.26 -26.97
C MET A 158 -0.88 8.69 -26.34
N SER A 159 -0.89 7.43 -25.91
CA SER A 159 -2.04 6.86 -25.19
C SER A 159 -2.31 7.58 -23.87
N VAL A 160 -1.26 7.99 -23.15
CA VAL A 160 -1.38 8.75 -21.90
C VAL A 160 -1.90 10.16 -22.19
N GLU A 161 -1.37 10.82 -23.22
CA GLU A 161 -1.88 12.15 -23.63
C GLU A 161 -3.35 12.09 -24.08
N VAL A 162 -3.75 11.02 -24.78
CA VAL A 162 -5.16 10.78 -25.15
C VAL A 162 -6.02 10.57 -23.90
N ASP A 163 -5.55 9.83 -22.91
CA ASP A 163 -6.27 9.62 -21.64
C ASP A 163 -6.44 10.93 -20.84
N ASN A 164 -5.40 11.75 -20.78
CA ASN A 164 -5.45 13.11 -20.22
C ASN A 164 -6.50 13.98 -20.93
N GLU A 165 -6.53 13.95 -22.26
CA GLU A 165 -7.48 14.74 -23.03
C GLU A 165 -8.92 14.22 -22.89
N ILE A 166 -9.11 12.90 -22.76
CA ILE A 166 -10.42 12.32 -22.42
C ILE A 166 -10.93 12.85 -21.08
N LEU A 167 -10.07 13.02 -20.07
CA LEU A 167 -10.45 13.60 -18.78
C LEU A 167 -10.86 15.08 -18.91
N LEU A 168 -10.14 15.86 -19.71
CA LEU A 168 -10.47 17.26 -19.98
C LEU A 168 -11.79 17.40 -20.74
N VAL A 169 -12.01 16.58 -21.77
CA VAL A 169 -13.27 16.55 -22.54
C VAL A 169 -14.42 16.07 -21.67
N HIS A 170 -14.22 15.06 -20.82
CA HIS A 170 -15.21 14.62 -19.85
C HIS A 170 -15.60 15.77 -18.92
N LYS A 171 -14.63 16.51 -18.40
CA LYS A 171 -14.92 17.69 -17.58
C LYS A 171 -15.68 18.77 -18.34
N PHE A 172 -15.28 19.06 -19.57
CA PHE A 172 -15.99 20.00 -20.43
C PHE A 172 -17.47 19.59 -20.59
N ILE A 173 -17.74 18.30 -20.84
CA ILE A 173 -19.11 17.79 -20.93
C ILE A 173 -19.86 17.98 -19.61
N ARG A 174 -19.22 17.72 -18.45
CA ARG A 174 -19.83 17.94 -17.13
C ARG A 174 -20.22 19.39 -16.91
N ASP A 175 -19.30 20.33 -17.12
CA ASP A 175 -19.52 21.76 -16.86
C ASP A 175 -20.63 22.32 -17.77
N HIS A 176 -20.66 21.94 -19.05
CA HIS A 176 -21.70 22.37 -19.99
C HIS A 176 -23.05 21.66 -19.81
N TYR A 177 -23.08 20.46 -19.21
CA TYR A 177 -24.32 19.72 -18.93
C TYR A 177 -24.86 19.94 -17.50
N ALA A 178 -24.06 20.50 -16.60
CA ALA A 178 -24.45 20.82 -15.22
C ALA A 178 -25.73 21.67 -15.11
N PRO A 179 -26.00 22.68 -15.97
CA PRO A 179 -27.25 23.43 -15.92
C PRO A 179 -28.50 22.55 -16.15
N ARG A 180 -28.33 21.42 -16.85
CA ARG A 180 -29.41 20.48 -17.15
C ARG A 180 -29.64 19.46 -16.05
N PHE A 181 -28.57 18.83 -15.57
CA PHE A 181 -28.65 17.79 -14.56
C PHE A 181 -27.43 17.83 -13.64
N PRO A 182 -27.42 18.74 -12.64
CA PRO A 182 -26.23 18.99 -11.82
C PRO A 182 -25.87 17.79 -10.93
N GLU A 183 -26.84 17.00 -10.51
CA GLU A 183 -26.59 15.84 -9.65
C GLU A 183 -25.92 14.66 -10.38
N LEU A 184 -25.92 14.65 -11.73
CA LEU A 184 -25.42 13.52 -12.52
C LEU A 184 -23.93 13.27 -12.32
N GLU A 185 -23.13 14.33 -12.12
CA GLU A 185 -21.69 14.22 -11.84
C GLU A 185 -21.40 13.47 -10.54
N GLN A 186 -22.22 13.68 -9.50
CA GLN A 186 -22.03 13.01 -8.21
C GLN A 186 -22.43 11.53 -8.26
N LEU A 187 -23.38 11.19 -9.13
CA LEU A 187 -23.87 9.83 -9.30
C LEU A 187 -22.88 8.96 -10.09
N ILE A 188 -22.28 9.51 -11.15
CA ILE A 188 -21.43 8.75 -12.08
C ILE A 188 -20.06 9.42 -12.19
N ALA A 189 -19.03 8.73 -11.70
CA ALA A 189 -17.65 9.22 -11.77
C ALA A 189 -16.87 8.73 -13.00
N ASP A 190 -17.27 7.61 -13.61
CA ASP A 190 -16.55 7.07 -14.76
C ASP A 190 -16.91 7.86 -16.05
N PRO A 191 -15.92 8.33 -16.83
CA PRO A 191 -16.16 9.20 -17.98
C PRO A 191 -17.09 8.61 -19.03
N TRP A 192 -16.91 7.34 -19.37
CA TRP A 192 -17.65 6.71 -20.47
C TRP A 192 -19.09 6.41 -20.10
N THR A 193 -19.32 5.96 -18.87
CA THR A 193 -20.68 5.77 -18.35
C THR A 193 -21.41 7.09 -18.19
N TYR A 194 -20.71 8.17 -17.81
CA TYR A 194 -21.28 9.51 -17.76
C TYR A 194 -21.71 9.99 -19.15
N ILE A 195 -20.82 9.92 -20.14
CA ILE A 195 -21.12 10.32 -21.54
C ILE A 195 -22.31 9.52 -22.10
N ALA A 196 -22.35 8.20 -21.86
CA ALA A 196 -23.47 7.36 -22.29
C ALA A 196 -24.80 7.74 -21.61
N ALA A 197 -24.77 8.12 -20.33
CA ALA A 197 -25.94 8.61 -19.61
C ALA A 197 -26.41 9.96 -20.17
N VAL A 198 -25.50 10.91 -20.39
CA VAL A 198 -25.81 12.22 -21.01
C VAL A 198 -26.44 12.05 -22.38
N GLN A 199 -25.92 11.13 -23.21
CA GLN A 199 -26.48 10.86 -24.53
C GLN A 199 -27.88 10.22 -24.47
N ALA A 200 -28.12 9.32 -23.51
CA ALA A 200 -29.41 8.68 -23.31
C ALA A 200 -30.48 9.64 -22.77
N ILE A 201 -30.09 10.56 -21.88
CA ILE A 201 -30.99 11.56 -21.29
C ILE A 201 -31.28 12.68 -22.28
N GLY A 202 -30.24 13.16 -22.96
CA GLY A 202 -30.33 14.24 -23.93
C GLY A 202 -30.85 15.55 -23.34
N ASN A 203 -31.64 16.27 -24.15
CA ASN A 203 -32.38 17.48 -23.74
C ASN A 203 -33.91 17.23 -23.76
N ALA A 204 -34.33 16.00 -23.40
CA ALA A 204 -35.73 15.56 -23.38
C ALA A 204 -36.55 16.34 -22.34
N ASP A 205 -37.87 16.49 -22.51
CA ASP A 205 -38.68 17.25 -21.54
C ASP A 205 -38.90 16.49 -20.23
N ASP A 206 -39.02 15.16 -20.30
CA ASP A 206 -39.23 14.27 -19.15
C ASP A 206 -38.05 13.32 -18.99
N LEU A 207 -37.25 13.54 -17.94
CA LEU A 207 -36.06 12.78 -17.61
C LEU A 207 -36.37 11.36 -17.10
N THR A 208 -37.60 11.10 -16.67
CA THR A 208 -37.97 9.81 -16.04
C THR A 208 -38.25 8.71 -17.06
N LYS A 209 -38.53 9.08 -18.32
CA LYS A 209 -38.90 8.16 -19.40
C LYS A 209 -37.74 7.83 -20.35
N CYS A 210 -36.52 8.24 -20.01
CA CYS A 210 -35.35 8.00 -20.84
C CYS A 210 -34.97 6.51 -20.85
N THR A 211 -34.70 5.97 -22.04
CA THR A 211 -34.21 4.59 -22.20
C THR A 211 -32.70 4.58 -22.08
N PHE A 212 -32.18 3.94 -21.04
CA PHE A 212 -30.74 3.84 -20.81
C PHE A 212 -30.13 2.62 -21.53
N PRO A 213 -28.88 2.73 -22.04
CA PRO A 213 -28.16 1.60 -22.59
C PRO A 213 -27.78 0.58 -21.52
N SER A 214 -27.59 -0.69 -21.94
CA SER A 214 -27.17 -1.80 -21.07
C SER A 214 -25.76 -1.63 -20.47
N THR A 215 -25.01 -0.62 -20.90
CA THR A 215 -23.70 -0.26 -20.35
C THR A 215 -23.79 0.28 -18.93
N LEU A 216 -24.96 0.80 -18.51
CA LEU A 216 -25.20 1.31 -17.17
C LEU A 216 -25.77 0.21 -16.26
N PRO A 217 -25.20 -0.03 -15.07
CA PRO A 217 -25.79 -0.93 -14.09
C PRO A 217 -27.24 -0.56 -13.72
N ALA A 218 -28.09 -1.56 -13.46
CA ALA A 218 -29.47 -1.31 -13.06
C ALA A 218 -29.59 -0.43 -11.79
N ALA A 219 -28.64 -0.57 -10.86
CA ALA A 219 -28.57 0.25 -9.65
C ALA A 219 -28.30 1.74 -9.96
N THR A 220 -27.41 2.03 -10.93
CA THR A 220 -27.14 3.42 -11.33
C THR A 220 -28.34 4.00 -12.06
N ILE A 221 -28.99 3.22 -12.92
CA ILE A 221 -30.23 3.66 -13.61
C ILE A 221 -31.30 4.08 -12.61
N LEU A 222 -31.57 3.25 -11.59
CA LEU A 222 -32.54 3.58 -10.54
C LEU A 222 -32.16 4.86 -9.79
N SER A 223 -30.87 5.02 -9.46
CA SER A 223 -30.40 6.25 -8.80
C SER A 223 -30.62 7.48 -9.67
N ILE A 224 -30.34 7.41 -10.98
CA ILE A 224 -30.55 8.50 -11.93
C ILE A 224 -32.04 8.83 -12.03
N THR A 225 -32.92 7.83 -12.17
CA THR A 225 -34.37 8.04 -12.27
C THR A 225 -34.97 8.65 -11.00
N LEU A 226 -34.51 8.21 -9.82
CA LEU A 226 -34.95 8.76 -8.54
C LEU A 226 -34.50 10.22 -8.40
N THR A 227 -33.24 10.52 -8.70
CA THR A 227 -32.72 11.89 -8.63
C THR A 227 -33.35 12.79 -9.69
N ALA A 228 -33.66 12.25 -10.88
CA ALA A 228 -34.37 12.95 -11.94
C ALA A 228 -35.79 13.39 -11.53
N THR A 229 -36.40 12.75 -10.53
CA THR A 229 -37.73 13.14 -10.02
C THR A 229 -37.67 14.42 -9.17
N SER A 230 -36.52 14.73 -8.58
CA SER A 230 -36.31 15.88 -7.69
C SER A 230 -35.23 16.86 -8.18
N THR A 231 -34.75 16.72 -9.42
CA THR A 231 -33.68 17.56 -9.96
C THR A 231 -34.15 19.00 -10.16
N ARG A 232 -33.25 19.96 -9.94
CA ARG A 232 -33.52 21.40 -10.06
C ARG A 232 -33.02 22.01 -11.38
N GLY A 233 -32.65 21.17 -12.35
CA GLY A 233 -32.06 21.62 -13.61
C GLY A 233 -33.03 22.37 -14.55
N ARG A 234 -32.47 23.08 -15.53
CA ARG A 234 -33.21 23.76 -16.62
C ARG A 234 -33.00 23.09 -17.97
N LYS A 235 -33.85 23.38 -18.95
CA LYS A 235 -33.60 22.95 -20.34
C LYS A 235 -32.44 23.74 -20.93
N LEU A 236 -31.56 23.06 -21.67
CA LEU A 236 -30.46 23.72 -22.40
C LEU A 236 -31.01 24.36 -23.68
N SER A 237 -30.42 25.48 -24.08
CA SER A 237 -30.66 26.07 -25.40
C SER A 237 -30.10 25.17 -26.50
N ALA A 238 -30.58 25.36 -27.73
CA ALA A 238 -30.11 24.57 -28.87
C ALA A 238 -28.60 24.73 -29.12
N GLY A 239 -28.04 25.92 -28.89
CA GLY A 239 -26.61 26.19 -29.01
C GLY A 239 -25.79 25.47 -27.94
N GLU A 240 -26.19 25.59 -26.67
CA GLU A 240 -25.54 24.89 -25.54
C GLU A 240 -25.55 23.36 -25.76
N TRP A 241 -26.69 22.81 -26.18
CA TRP A 241 -26.82 21.38 -26.46
C TRP A 241 -25.95 20.92 -27.64
N GLN A 242 -25.86 21.72 -28.70
CA GLN A 242 -25.00 21.41 -29.84
C GLN A 242 -23.51 21.38 -29.45
N THR A 243 -23.08 22.23 -28.52
CA THR A 243 -21.72 22.21 -27.98
C THR A 243 -21.44 20.92 -27.20
N VAL A 244 -22.40 20.46 -26.39
CA VAL A 244 -22.30 19.16 -25.71
C VAL A 244 -22.23 18.00 -26.71
N LEU A 245 -23.08 17.99 -27.74
CA LEU A 245 -23.05 16.96 -28.78
C LEU A 245 -21.72 16.91 -29.54
N ARG A 246 -21.14 18.08 -29.89
CA ARG A 246 -19.81 18.15 -30.50
C ARG A 246 -18.74 17.56 -29.58
N ALA A 247 -18.81 17.84 -28.28
CA ALA A 247 -17.87 17.30 -27.30
C ALA A 247 -17.97 15.76 -27.18
N ILE A 248 -19.19 15.22 -27.25
CA ILE A 248 -19.42 13.77 -27.23
C ILE A 248 -18.82 13.09 -28.47
N GLU A 249 -18.94 13.67 -29.67
CA GLU A 249 -18.31 13.08 -30.86
C GLU A 249 -16.79 13.10 -30.76
N VAL A 250 -16.19 14.21 -30.32
CA VAL A 250 -14.74 14.31 -30.08
C VAL A 250 -14.27 13.26 -29.07
N ALA A 251 -15.02 13.06 -27.97
CA ALA A 251 -14.70 12.02 -27.00
C ALA A 251 -14.78 10.61 -27.64
N ARG A 252 -15.73 10.38 -28.54
CA ARG A 252 -15.87 9.11 -29.27
C ARG A 252 -14.70 8.86 -30.23
N GLU A 253 -14.25 9.89 -30.94
CA GLU A 253 -13.08 9.80 -31.81
C GLU A 253 -11.78 9.57 -31.03
N LEU A 254 -11.60 10.24 -29.87
CA LEU A 254 -10.47 9.97 -28.97
C LEU A 254 -10.49 8.53 -28.45
N ARG A 255 -11.67 7.98 -28.18
CA ARG A 255 -11.82 6.57 -27.80
C ARG A 255 -11.35 5.62 -28.88
N THR A 256 -11.77 5.84 -30.13
CA THR A 256 -11.40 4.95 -31.24
C THR A 256 -9.91 5.05 -31.53
N ALA A 257 -9.32 6.24 -31.47
CA ALA A 257 -7.87 6.44 -31.55
C ALA A 257 -7.12 5.69 -30.44
N ARG A 258 -7.60 5.79 -29.19
CA ARG A 258 -7.05 5.05 -28.05
C ARG A 258 -7.10 3.54 -28.26
N GLU A 259 -8.24 3.01 -28.70
CA GLU A 259 -8.42 1.58 -28.96
C GLU A 259 -7.48 1.08 -30.07
N GLN A 260 -7.27 1.86 -31.12
CA GLN A 260 -6.30 1.56 -32.20
C GLN A 260 -4.86 1.52 -31.69
N ILE A 261 -4.46 2.54 -30.90
CA ILE A 261 -3.12 2.60 -30.27
C ILE A 261 -2.91 1.38 -29.37
N PHE A 262 -3.89 1.06 -28.52
CA PHE A 262 -3.80 -0.08 -27.60
C PHE A 262 -3.69 -1.42 -28.32
N ALA A 263 -4.49 -1.64 -29.37
CA ALA A 263 -4.45 -2.87 -30.15
C ALA A 263 -3.08 -3.07 -30.83
N TYR A 264 -2.50 -1.98 -31.35
CA TYR A 264 -1.16 -2.02 -31.94
C TYR A 264 -0.09 -2.36 -30.88
N VAL A 265 -0.09 -1.65 -29.75
CA VAL A 265 0.84 -1.91 -28.65
C VAL A 265 0.71 -3.34 -28.13
N GLU A 266 -0.51 -3.86 -27.99
CA GLU A 266 -0.75 -5.24 -27.56
C GLU A 266 -0.12 -6.26 -28.53
N SER A 267 -0.24 -6.04 -29.84
CA SER A 267 0.34 -6.92 -30.86
C SER A 267 1.88 -6.97 -30.81
N ARG A 268 2.52 -5.88 -30.41
CA ARG A 268 3.99 -5.75 -30.31
C ARG A 268 4.53 -5.97 -28.90
N MET A 269 3.66 -6.15 -27.91
CA MET A 269 4.03 -6.29 -26.50
C MET A 269 4.90 -7.52 -26.22
N ALA A 270 4.71 -8.61 -26.97
CA ALA A 270 5.53 -9.82 -26.85
C ALA A 270 7.01 -9.56 -27.22
N ALA A 271 7.30 -8.61 -28.11
CA ALA A 271 8.66 -8.22 -28.47
C ALA A 271 9.26 -7.21 -27.48
N VAL A 272 8.43 -6.33 -26.92
CA VAL A 272 8.86 -5.27 -25.99
C VAL A 272 9.08 -5.77 -24.57
N ALA A 273 8.12 -6.55 -24.04
CA ALA A 273 8.14 -7.07 -22.68
C ALA A 273 7.74 -8.55 -22.66
N PRO A 274 8.62 -9.46 -23.14
CA PRO A 274 8.32 -10.88 -23.28
C PRO A 274 8.06 -11.56 -21.92
N ASN A 275 8.81 -11.20 -20.86
CA ASN A 275 8.64 -11.84 -19.56
C ASN A 275 7.37 -11.37 -18.85
N LEU A 276 7.06 -10.07 -18.89
CA LEU A 276 5.83 -9.54 -18.33
C LEU A 276 4.59 -10.08 -19.04
N SER A 277 4.62 -10.13 -20.38
CA SER A 277 3.55 -10.69 -21.22
C SER A 277 3.30 -12.17 -20.92
N ALA A 278 4.37 -12.94 -20.66
CA ALA A 278 4.23 -14.35 -20.30
C ALA A 278 3.50 -14.55 -18.96
N ILE A 279 3.59 -13.61 -18.01
CA ILE A 279 2.94 -13.76 -16.69
C ILE A 279 1.47 -13.36 -16.73
N VAL A 280 1.14 -12.17 -17.27
CA VAL A 280 -0.20 -11.58 -17.16
C VAL A 280 -0.98 -11.60 -18.48
N GLY A 281 -0.32 -11.88 -19.60
CA GLY A 281 -0.85 -11.75 -20.95
C GLY A 281 -0.55 -10.37 -21.56
N THR A 282 -0.53 -10.30 -22.89
CA THR A 282 -0.19 -9.09 -23.67
C THR A 282 -1.15 -7.93 -23.41
N GLY A 283 -2.46 -8.17 -23.38
CA GLY A 283 -3.45 -7.11 -23.17
C GLY A 283 -3.38 -6.46 -21.79
N ILE A 284 -3.14 -7.25 -20.73
CA ILE A 284 -2.97 -6.68 -19.38
C ILE A 284 -1.59 -6.04 -19.25
N ALA A 285 -0.54 -6.63 -19.84
CA ALA A 285 0.79 -6.01 -19.88
C ALA A 285 0.76 -4.64 -20.57
N ALA A 286 0.07 -4.51 -21.72
CA ALA A 286 -0.12 -3.23 -22.40
C ALA A 286 -0.83 -2.20 -21.52
N LYS A 287 -1.90 -2.60 -20.81
CA LYS A 287 -2.60 -1.70 -19.88
C LYS A 287 -1.72 -1.25 -18.70
N LEU A 288 -0.90 -2.15 -18.18
CA LEU A 288 0.02 -1.88 -17.09
C LEU A 288 1.16 -0.96 -17.52
N LEU A 289 1.70 -1.12 -18.72
CA LEU A 289 2.74 -0.25 -19.26
C LEU A 289 2.18 1.11 -19.69
N GLY A 290 0.98 1.15 -20.27
CA GLY A 290 0.28 2.38 -20.63
C GLY A 290 0.10 3.28 -19.40
N LEU A 291 -0.46 2.74 -18.31
CA LEU A 291 -0.62 3.47 -17.02
C LEU A 291 0.69 3.78 -16.29
N ALA A 292 1.82 3.22 -16.72
CA ALA A 292 3.10 3.52 -16.09
C ALA A 292 3.93 4.52 -16.89
N GLY A 293 3.52 4.88 -18.11
CA GLY A 293 4.36 5.65 -19.02
C GLY A 293 5.51 4.84 -19.63
N GLY A 294 5.30 3.53 -19.83
CA GLY A 294 6.24 2.62 -20.51
C GLY A 294 7.05 1.71 -19.58
N LEU A 295 7.91 0.88 -20.20
CA LEU A 295 8.62 -0.21 -19.52
C LEU A 295 9.64 0.29 -18.47
N GLN A 296 10.38 1.36 -18.77
CA GLN A 296 11.39 1.91 -17.87
C GLN A 296 10.75 2.48 -16.60
N ALA A 297 9.69 3.28 -16.74
CA ALA A 297 8.95 3.83 -15.62
C ALA A 297 8.29 2.71 -14.80
N PHE A 298 7.69 1.71 -15.45
CA PHE A 298 7.14 0.53 -14.77
C PHE A 298 8.19 -0.23 -13.93
N SER A 299 9.42 -0.38 -14.43
CA SER A 299 10.50 -1.10 -13.73
C SER A 299 10.93 -0.43 -12.41
N ARG A 300 10.82 0.90 -12.34
CA ARG A 300 11.13 1.72 -11.15
C ARG A 300 10.04 1.64 -10.09
N GLN A 301 8.79 1.36 -10.49
CA GLN A 301 7.66 1.29 -9.57
C GLN A 301 7.77 0.09 -8.60
N PRO A 302 7.41 0.26 -7.32
CA PRO A 302 7.36 -0.84 -6.36
C PRO A 302 6.14 -1.73 -6.60
N SER A 303 6.23 -3.01 -6.20
CA SER A 303 5.18 -4.00 -6.43
C SER A 303 3.84 -3.68 -5.75
N CYS A 304 3.85 -2.89 -4.67
CA CYS A 304 2.64 -2.45 -3.99
C CYS A 304 1.82 -1.44 -4.79
N ASN A 305 2.48 -0.58 -5.59
CA ASN A 305 1.82 0.39 -6.46
C ASN A 305 1.26 -0.32 -7.70
N ILE A 306 2.08 -1.16 -8.32
CA ILE A 306 1.71 -1.96 -9.50
C ILE A 306 0.46 -2.82 -9.24
N MET A 307 0.31 -3.35 -8.02
CA MET A 307 -0.89 -4.10 -7.59
C MET A 307 -2.18 -3.29 -7.74
N LEU A 308 -2.10 -1.96 -7.57
CA LEU A 308 -3.21 -1.02 -7.57
C LEU A 308 -3.45 -0.35 -8.92
N PHE A 309 -2.65 -0.64 -9.95
CA PHE A 309 -2.84 -0.07 -11.27
C PHE A 309 -4.19 -0.47 -11.85
N GLY A 310 -4.95 0.52 -12.32
CA GLY A 310 -6.33 0.33 -12.81
C GLY A 310 -7.36 0.08 -11.69
N ALA A 311 -7.02 0.32 -10.42
CA ALA A 311 -8.01 0.23 -9.35
C ALA A 311 -9.00 1.40 -9.42
N MET A 312 -10.29 1.08 -9.52
CA MET A 312 -11.34 2.10 -9.57
C MET A 312 -11.33 2.98 -8.31
N LYS A 313 -11.40 4.31 -8.50
CA LYS A 313 -11.55 5.28 -7.40
C LYS A 313 -12.86 4.98 -6.66
N LYS A 314 -12.85 5.16 -5.34
CA LYS A 314 -14.03 4.89 -4.50
C LYS A 314 -15.12 5.92 -4.81
N THR A 315 -16.19 5.50 -5.46
CA THR A 315 -17.40 6.34 -5.62
C THR A 315 -18.32 6.17 -4.42
N LEU A 316 -18.85 7.29 -3.90
CA LEU A 316 -19.79 7.31 -2.79
C LEU A 316 -21.03 6.43 -3.07
N ALA A 317 -21.55 6.46 -4.30
CA ALA A 317 -22.73 5.70 -4.73
C ALA A 317 -22.62 4.17 -4.50
N ASN A 318 -21.46 3.57 -4.78
CA ASN A 318 -21.22 2.14 -4.55
C ASN A 318 -20.86 1.81 -3.09
N SER A 319 -20.61 2.82 -2.26
CA SER A 319 -20.15 2.67 -0.87
C SER A 319 -21.26 2.62 0.17
N HIS A 320 -22.43 3.19 -0.14
CA HIS A 320 -23.54 3.27 0.82
C HIS A 320 -24.35 1.97 0.95
N LEU A 321 -24.31 1.09 -0.06
CA LEU A 321 -25.21 -0.07 -0.10
C LEU A 321 -24.62 -1.36 0.49
N SER A 322 -23.30 -1.56 0.46
CA SER A 322 -22.66 -2.73 1.11
C SER A 322 -21.16 -2.59 1.31
N ALA A 323 -20.71 -2.64 2.56
CA ALA A 323 -19.28 -2.71 2.89
C ALA A 323 -18.63 -4.06 2.52
N ALA A 324 -19.44 -5.11 2.29
CA ALA A 324 -18.98 -6.46 2.00
C ALA A 324 -18.80 -6.71 0.49
N SER A 325 -19.55 -6.03 -0.37
CA SER A 325 -19.39 -6.16 -1.84
C SER A 325 -18.26 -5.30 -2.40
N GLN A 326 -17.76 -4.32 -1.63
CA GLN A 326 -16.64 -3.48 -2.04
C GLN A 326 -15.31 -4.24 -2.03
N GLN A 327 -14.96 -4.79 -3.17
CA GLN A 327 -13.64 -5.37 -3.40
C GLN A 327 -12.58 -4.27 -3.43
N ARG A 328 -11.97 -3.98 -2.28
CA ARG A 328 -10.85 -3.02 -2.21
C ARG A 328 -9.63 -3.59 -2.92
N HIS A 329 -8.88 -2.71 -3.59
CA HIS A 329 -7.59 -2.98 -4.22
C HIS A 329 -7.67 -3.91 -5.45
N THR A 330 -8.74 -3.82 -6.23
CA THR A 330 -8.91 -4.57 -7.49
C THR A 330 -8.45 -3.76 -8.68
N GLY A 331 -7.22 -4.02 -9.16
CA GLY A 331 -6.67 -3.42 -10.39
C GLY A 331 -6.66 -4.39 -11.58
N PHE A 332 -5.92 -4.06 -12.64
CA PHE A 332 -5.81 -4.91 -13.83
C PHE A 332 -5.21 -6.29 -13.54
N ILE A 333 -4.26 -6.38 -12.62
CA ILE A 333 -3.68 -7.68 -12.19
C ILE A 333 -4.75 -8.55 -11.53
N PHE A 334 -5.72 -7.97 -10.83
CA PHE A 334 -6.82 -8.73 -10.23
C PHE A 334 -7.71 -9.35 -11.31
N GLN A 335 -7.90 -8.68 -12.44
CA GLN A 335 -8.69 -9.17 -13.58
C GLN A 335 -7.95 -10.26 -14.38
N SER A 336 -6.66 -10.48 -14.12
CA SER A 336 -5.90 -11.51 -14.83
C SER A 336 -6.50 -12.91 -14.61
N PRO A 337 -6.47 -13.77 -15.64
CA PRO A 337 -7.02 -15.13 -15.54
C PRO A 337 -6.32 -15.93 -14.42
N LEU A 338 -5.03 -15.69 -14.20
CA LEU A 338 -4.23 -16.33 -13.15
C LEU A 338 -4.72 -15.99 -11.74
N VAL A 339 -5.18 -14.76 -11.49
CA VAL A 339 -5.74 -14.37 -10.18
C VAL A 339 -7.20 -14.81 -10.08
N GLN A 340 -7.97 -14.73 -11.17
CA GLN A 340 -9.38 -15.14 -11.18
C GLN A 340 -9.57 -16.65 -10.99
N SER A 341 -8.60 -17.47 -11.40
CA SER A 341 -8.61 -18.92 -11.16
C SER A 341 -8.40 -19.29 -9.69
N ALA A 342 -7.88 -18.39 -8.85
CA ALA A 342 -7.75 -18.62 -7.43
C ALA A 342 -9.10 -18.51 -6.69
N GLN A 343 -9.21 -19.23 -5.57
CA GLN A 343 -10.37 -19.15 -4.68
C GLN A 343 -10.59 -17.70 -4.19
N PRO A 344 -11.85 -17.22 -4.05
CA PRO A 344 -12.16 -15.82 -3.73
C PRO A 344 -11.41 -15.28 -2.50
N GLU A 345 -11.18 -16.11 -1.48
CA GLU A 345 -10.48 -15.76 -0.25
C GLU A 345 -8.97 -15.49 -0.47
N ASP A 346 -8.35 -16.20 -1.42
CA ASP A 346 -6.92 -16.12 -1.71
C ASP A 346 -6.58 -15.20 -2.88
N ARG A 347 -7.58 -14.70 -3.64
CA ARG A 347 -7.35 -13.79 -4.78
C ARG A 347 -6.47 -12.59 -4.43
N ARG A 348 -6.65 -12.00 -3.24
CA ARG A 348 -5.81 -10.87 -2.78
C ARG A 348 -4.37 -11.29 -2.44
N ARG A 349 -4.16 -12.52 -1.97
CA ARG A 349 -2.81 -13.06 -1.73
C ARG A 349 -2.13 -13.40 -3.06
N ALA A 350 -2.87 -14.01 -3.99
CA ALA A 350 -2.44 -14.28 -5.36
C ALA A 350 -2.06 -12.98 -6.09
N GLN A 351 -2.92 -11.96 -6.08
CA GLN A 351 -2.66 -10.65 -6.70
C GLN A 351 -1.34 -10.03 -6.20
N ARG A 352 -1.06 -10.10 -4.88
CA ARG A 352 0.21 -9.62 -4.31
C ARG A 352 1.42 -10.41 -4.84
N ALA A 353 1.30 -11.73 -4.92
CA ALA A 353 2.37 -12.59 -5.45
C ALA A 353 2.62 -12.32 -6.94
N VAL A 354 1.56 -12.21 -7.75
CA VAL A 354 1.64 -11.89 -9.17
C VAL A 354 2.28 -10.52 -9.37
N SER A 355 1.81 -9.49 -8.66
CA SER A 355 2.36 -8.12 -8.76
C SER A 355 3.86 -8.09 -8.47
N ALA A 356 4.32 -8.80 -7.44
CA ALA A 356 5.75 -8.90 -7.12
C ALA A 356 6.57 -9.55 -8.24
N LYS A 357 6.06 -10.63 -8.84
CA LYS A 357 6.73 -11.29 -9.97
C LYS A 357 6.68 -10.46 -11.26
N CYS A 358 5.59 -9.71 -11.50
CA CYS A 358 5.49 -8.76 -12.61
C CYS A 358 6.55 -7.66 -12.50
N THR A 359 6.77 -7.10 -11.30
CA THR A 359 7.82 -6.09 -11.08
C THR A 359 9.20 -6.65 -11.41
N LEU A 360 9.50 -7.88 -10.99
CA LEU A 360 10.78 -8.52 -11.30
C LEU A 360 10.93 -8.80 -12.80
N ALA A 361 9.89 -9.35 -13.44
CA ALA A 361 9.90 -9.61 -14.87
C ALA A 361 10.09 -8.33 -15.68
N ALA A 362 9.41 -7.24 -15.33
CA ALA A 362 9.56 -5.97 -16.01
C ALA A 362 10.94 -5.34 -15.82
N ARG A 363 11.59 -5.53 -14.65
CA ARG A 363 12.99 -5.10 -14.45
C ARG A 363 13.97 -5.89 -15.31
N ILE A 364 13.72 -7.18 -15.52
CA ILE A 364 14.53 -8.02 -16.42
C ILE A 364 14.29 -7.65 -17.88
N ASP A 365 13.04 -7.36 -18.25
CA ASP A 365 12.69 -6.87 -19.59
C ASP A 365 13.36 -5.51 -19.86
N ALA A 366 13.31 -4.57 -18.91
CA ALA A 366 13.99 -3.28 -19.00
C ALA A 366 15.52 -3.40 -19.07
N GLY A 367 16.09 -4.35 -18.30
CA GLY A 367 17.52 -4.68 -18.33
C GLY A 367 17.94 -5.62 -19.46
N LYS A 368 17.02 -6.03 -20.35
CA LYS A 368 17.23 -6.91 -21.51
C LYS A 368 17.91 -8.25 -21.19
N GLY A 369 17.79 -8.75 -19.96
CA GLY A 369 18.53 -9.94 -19.50
C GLY A 369 18.02 -11.29 -20.04
N SER A 370 16.76 -11.37 -20.48
CA SER A 370 16.15 -12.59 -21.03
C SER A 370 15.09 -12.26 -22.08
N ARG A 371 15.47 -12.24 -23.36
CA ARG A 371 14.58 -11.87 -24.47
C ARG A 371 13.61 -12.97 -24.90
N ASP A 372 13.88 -14.22 -24.53
CA ASP A 372 13.06 -15.38 -24.96
C ASP A 372 11.76 -15.55 -24.16
N GLY A 373 11.54 -14.74 -23.12
CA GLY A 373 10.40 -14.90 -22.20
C GLY A 373 10.52 -16.10 -21.25
N SER A 374 11.68 -16.78 -21.23
CA SER A 374 11.89 -18.00 -20.42
C SER A 374 11.76 -17.74 -18.92
N TYR A 375 12.24 -16.60 -18.43
CA TYR A 375 12.07 -16.18 -17.04
C TYR A 375 10.60 -15.95 -16.67
N GLY A 376 9.84 -15.29 -17.56
CA GLY A 376 8.40 -15.09 -17.38
C GLY A 376 7.64 -16.41 -17.24
N ARG A 377 7.94 -17.41 -18.09
CA ARG A 377 7.35 -18.76 -18.00
C ARG A 377 7.70 -19.49 -16.71
N LYS A 378 8.94 -19.37 -16.22
CA LYS A 378 9.35 -19.91 -14.91
C LYS A 378 8.57 -19.26 -13.77
N CYS A 379 8.45 -17.93 -13.78
CA CYS A 379 7.66 -17.19 -12.79
C CYS A 379 6.19 -17.58 -12.81
N LEU A 380 5.62 -17.79 -14.00
CA LEU A 380 4.25 -18.26 -14.18
C LEU A 380 4.07 -19.64 -13.51
N ALA A 381 4.95 -20.59 -13.77
CA ALA A 381 4.90 -21.92 -13.16
C ALA A 381 5.02 -21.87 -11.62
N GLU A 382 5.92 -21.03 -11.09
CA GLU A 382 6.03 -20.80 -9.65
C GLU A 382 4.75 -20.19 -9.05
N LEU A 383 4.12 -19.25 -9.75
CA LEU A 383 2.86 -18.62 -9.32
C LEU A 383 1.71 -19.63 -9.33
N GLN A 384 1.60 -20.45 -10.37
CA GLN A 384 0.61 -21.53 -10.44
C GLN A 384 0.76 -22.52 -9.28
N LYS A 385 1.98 -23.02 -9.05
CA LYS A 385 2.28 -23.91 -7.91
C LYS A 385 1.95 -23.27 -6.57
N ARG A 386 2.21 -21.96 -6.42
CA ARG A 386 1.86 -21.23 -5.20
C ARG A 386 0.36 -21.07 -5.00
N ILE A 387 -0.39 -20.81 -6.09
CA ILE A 387 -1.86 -20.68 -6.04
C ILE A 387 -2.49 -22.04 -5.71
N GLU A 388 -2.01 -23.11 -6.31
CA GLU A 388 -2.42 -24.49 -6.00
C GLU A 388 -2.16 -24.83 -4.53
N LYS A 389 -0.96 -24.55 -4.03
CA LYS A 389 -0.61 -24.75 -2.61
C LYS A 389 -1.46 -23.91 -1.65
N MET A 390 -1.93 -22.73 -2.06
CA MET A 390 -2.84 -21.93 -1.22
C MET A 390 -4.25 -22.54 -1.17
N ALA A 391 -4.67 -23.23 -2.23
CA ALA A 391 -5.95 -23.92 -2.27
C ALA A 391 -5.98 -25.22 -1.45
N GLU A 392 -4.81 -25.79 -1.13
CA GLU A 392 -4.71 -26.97 -0.26
C GLU A 392 -5.15 -26.64 1.17
N PRO A 393 -6.15 -27.35 1.73
CA PRO A 393 -6.54 -27.15 3.12
C PRO A 393 -5.40 -27.57 4.06
N PRO A 394 -5.23 -26.93 5.22
CA PRO A 394 -4.22 -27.33 6.18
C PRO A 394 -4.49 -28.77 6.63
N PRO A 395 -3.44 -29.57 6.87
CA PRO A 395 -3.61 -30.93 7.35
C PRO A 395 -4.39 -30.94 8.67
N ASN A 396 -5.29 -31.90 8.83
CA ASN A 396 -6.10 -32.02 10.01
C ASN A 396 -5.22 -32.12 11.25
N LYS A 397 -5.43 -31.21 12.21
CA LYS A 397 -4.74 -31.27 13.50
C LYS A 397 -5.18 -32.54 14.21
N MET A 398 -4.25 -33.47 14.43
CA MET A 398 -4.52 -34.63 15.28
C MET A 398 -4.95 -34.16 16.66
N VAL A 399 -5.94 -34.83 17.25
CA VAL A 399 -6.36 -34.56 18.63
C VAL A 399 -5.17 -34.83 19.54
N LYS A 400 -4.56 -33.78 20.07
CA LYS A 400 -3.47 -33.91 21.03
C LYS A 400 -4.04 -34.54 22.29
N ALA A 401 -3.58 -35.75 22.61
CA ALA A 401 -3.96 -36.42 23.86
C ALA A 401 -3.64 -35.48 25.04
N LEU A 402 -4.58 -35.42 25.98
CA LEU A 402 -4.36 -34.69 27.22
C LEU A 402 -3.09 -35.23 27.90
N PRO A 403 -2.28 -34.36 28.52
CA PRO A 403 -1.20 -34.82 29.37
C PRO A 403 -1.75 -35.79 30.41
N ILE A 404 -1.03 -36.90 30.64
CA ILE A 404 -1.42 -37.89 31.65
C ILE A 404 -1.60 -37.16 32.99
N PRO A 405 -2.73 -37.36 33.70
CA PRO A 405 -2.93 -36.82 35.04
C PRO A 405 -1.92 -37.42 36.03
N GLN A 406 -0.70 -36.90 36.04
CA GLN A 406 0.33 -37.23 37.01
C GLN A 406 0.33 -36.16 38.11
N GLU A 407 0.02 -36.57 39.33
CA GLU A 407 0.16 -35.73 40.52
C GLU A 407 1.65 -35.54 40.84
N THR A 408 2.30 -34.67 40.07
CA THR A 408 3.69 -34.30 40.33
C THR A 408 3.77 -33.22 41.41
N ASN A 409 4.78 -33.32 42.28
CA ASN A 409 5.02 -32.32 43.31
C ASN A 409 5.18 -30.91 42.69
N ARG A 410 4.28 -29.98 43.06
CA ARG A 410 4.29 -28.62 42.52
C ARG A 410 5.59 -27.90 42.87
N LYS A 411 6.31 -27.41 41.86
CA LYS A 411 7.51 -26.57 42.05
C LYS A 411 7.17 -25.31 42.85
N LYS A 412 7.70 -25.20 44.08
CA LYS A 412 7.55 -24.01 44.94
C LYS A 412 8.44 -22.89 44.40
N ARG A 413 7.86 -21.98 43.62
CA ARG A 413 8.56 -20.80 43.08
C ARG A 413 8.33 -19.57 43.96
N GLY A 414 9.41 -18.91 44.36
CA GLY A 414 9.45 -17.59 45.01
C GLY A 414 9.71 -16.45 44.03
N GLY A 415 9.75 -15.21 44.54
CA GLY A 415 10.11 -14.01 43.78
C GLY A 415 8.94 -13.08 43.44
N LYS A 416 9.27 -11.79 43.16
CA LYS A 416 8.28 -10.72 42.92
C LYS A 416 7.31 -11.05 41.78
N ARG A 417 7.80 -11.59 40.66
CA ARG A 417 6.98 -11.96 39.50
C ARG A 417 6.07 -13.16 39.78
N ALA A 418 6.59 -14.19 40.45
CA ALA A 418 5.81 -15.37 40.83
C ALA A 418 4.75 -15.03 41.87
N ARG A 419 5.07 -14.16 42.84
CA ARG A 419 4.11 -13.63 43.82
C ARG A 419 3.02 -12.80 43.13
N LYS A 420 3.38 -11.88 42.24
CA LYS A 420 2.41 -11.09 41.47
C LYS A 420 1.48 -11.95 40.60
N ALA A 421 2.00 -13.02 39.98
CA ALA A 421 1.20 -13.95 39.20
C ALA A 421 0.23 -14.77 40.09
N LYS A 422 0.70 -15.27 41.24
CA LYS A 422 -0.16 -15.95 42.21
C LYS A 422 -1.23 -15.01 42.77
N GLU A 423 -0.87 -13.77 43.09
CA GLU A 423 -1.78 -12.74 43.57
C GLU A 423 -2.85 -12.36 42.53
N ALA A 424 -2.54 -12.42 41.23
CA ALA A 424 -3.50 -12.12 40.17
C ALA A 424 -4.60 -13.19 40.01
N PHE A 425 -4.33 -14.45 40.36
CA PHE A 425 -5.30 -15.55 40.31
C PHE A 425 -5.82 -15.97 41.69
N ALA A 426 -5.28 -15.38 42.76
CA ALA A 426 -5.74 -15.67 44.12
C ALA A 426 -7.08 -14.99 44.38
N GLN A 427 -7.93 -15.63 45.18
CA GLN A 427 -9.14 -15.00 45.70
C GLN A 427 -8.76 -13.75 46.49
N THR A 428 -9.45 -12.64 46.20
CA THR A 428 -9.28 -11.37 46.92
C THR A 428 -9.76 -11.52 48.36
N GLU A 429 -9.25 -10.70 49.28
CA GLU A 429 -9.69 -10.72 50.68
C GLU A 429 -11.20 -10.45 50.80
N MET A 430 -11.73 -9.53 50.00
CA MET A 430 -13.17 -9.28 49.89
C MET A 430 -13.93 -10.56 49.48
N ARG A 431 -13.48 -11.31 48.47
CA ARG A 431 -14.14 -12.57 48.07
C ARG A 431 -14.01 -13.65 49.14
N LYS A 432 -12.92 -13.67 49.90
CA LYS A 432 -12.77 -14.58 51.06
C LYS A 432 -13.74 -14.24 52.18
N LEU A 433 -14.04 -12.96 52.41
CA LEU A 433 -15.05 -12.51 53.37
C LEU A 433 -16.47 -12.80 52.89
N GLN A 434 -16.72 -12.68 51.59
CA GLN A 434 -17.99 -13.12 51.00
C GLN A 434 -18.24 -14.61 51.22
N ASN A 435 -17.19 -15.43 51.06
CA ASN A 435 -17.30 -16.88 51.26
C ASN A 435 -17.43 -17.29 52.74
N ARG A 436 -17.37 -16.36 53.70
CA ARG A 436 -17.58 -16.62 55.12
C ARG A 436 -19.01 -16.26 55.48
N MET A 437 -19.71 -17.18 56.12
CA MET A 437 -21.08 -16.97 56.60
C MET A 437 -21.07 -16.90 58.13
N GLU A 438 -21.84 -15.97 58.70
CA GLU A 438 -22.03 -15.90 60.15
C GLU A 438 -23.01 -16.99 60.58
N PHE A 439 -22.57 -17.83 61.52
CA PHE A 439 -23.43 -18.91 61.99
C PHE A 439 -24.60 -18.35 62.81
N GLY A 440 -25.82 -18.76 62.47
CA GLY A 440 -27.03 -18.42 63.23
C GLY A 440 -27.62 -17.03 62.93
N LYS A 441 -27.14 -16.33 61.90
CA LYS A 441 -27.75 -15.09 61.38
C LYS A 441 -28.05 -15.24 59.89
N ALA A 442 -29.16 -14.65 59.44
CA ALA A 442 -29.46 -14.56 58.02
C ALA A 442 -28.40 -13.69 57.35
N GLU A 443 -27.99 -14.07 56.13
CA GLU A 443 -27.01 -13.30 55.37
C GLU A 443 -27.66 -12.08 54.72
N ASP A 444 -26.87 -11.01 54.55
CA ASP A 444 -27.29 -9.88 53.74
C ASP A 444 -27.19 -10.29 52.26
N GLU A 445 -28.30 -10.26 51.55
CA GLU A 445 -28.38 -10.62 50.14
C GLU A 445 -28.54 -9.37 49.27
N VAL A 446 -27.93 -9.37 48.09
CA VAL A 446 -28.19 -8.37 47.04
C VAL A 446 -28.75 -9.09 45.82
N GLY A 447 -29.87 -8.58 45.31
CA GLY A 447 -30.42 -9.03 44.04
C GLY A 447 -29.54 -8.59 42.88
N ILE A 448 -29.09 -9.55 42.07
CA ILE A 448 -28.45 -9.30 40.78
C ILE A 448 -29.32 -10.01 39.74
N ASP A 449 -29.93 -9.22 38.86
CA ASP A 449 -30.95 -9.69 37.92
C ASP A 449 -32.10 -10.42 38.65
N ASP A 450 -32.36 -11.70 38.31
CA ASP A 450 -33.43 -12.53 38.90
C ASP A 450 -32.94 -13.46 40.03
N GLU A 451 -31.65 -13.42 40.39
CA GLU A 451 -31.05 -14.24 41.45
C GLU A 451 -30.59 -13.38 42.63
N THR A 452 -30.54 -13.99 43.82
CA THR A 452 -29.95 -13.35 45.01
C THR A 452 -28.53 -13.85 45.24
N VAL A 453 -27.63 -12.93 45.54
CA VAL A 453 -26.23 -13.23 45.89
C VAL A 453 -25.97 -12.81 47.33
N GLY A 454 -25.63 -13.77 48.17
CA GLY A 454 -25.21 -13.53 49.56
C GLY A 454 -23.90 -12.76 49.64
N LEU A 455 -23.85 -11.75 50.52
CA LEU A 455 -22.66 -10.98 50.83
C LEU A 455 -21.81 -11.63 51.91
N GLY A 456 -22.31 -12.67 52.58
CA GLY A 456 -21.64 -13.37 53.65
C GLY A 456 -21.25 -12.40 54.76
N MET A 457 -19.94 -12.24 55.01
CA MET A 457 -19.42 -11.34 56.04
C MET A 457 -18.98 -9.96 55.54
N ILE A 458 -19.18 -9.66 54.25
CA ILE A 458 -18.94 -8.31 53.72
C ILE A 458 -19.98 -7.35 54.35
N GLY A 459 -19.51 -6.34 55.09
CA GLY A 459 -20.37 -5.31 55.71
C GLY A 459 -20.62 -5.47 57.22
N SER A 460 -20.42 -6.67 57.78
CA SER A 460 -20.63 -6.95 59.22
C SER A 460 -19.58 -6.30 60.14
N ALA A 461 -18.37 -6.03 59.62
CA ALA A 461 -17.38 -5.25 60.35
C ALA A 461 -17.70 -3.75 60.19
N GLY A 462 -18.20 -3.10 61.25
CA GLY A 462 -18.47 -1.65 61.33
C GLY A 462 -17.26 -0.71 61.19
N ARG A 463 -16.33 -1.02 60.27
CA ARG A 463 -15.22 -0.16 59.86
C ARG A 463 -15.74 0.91 58.90
N VAL A 464 -15.59 2.17 59.31
CA VAL A 464 -16.09 3.39 58.64
C VAL A 464 -15.46 3.68 57.26
N ARG A 465 -14.41 2.95 56.86
CA ARG A 465 -13.89 2.97 55.49
C ARG A 465 -14.19 1.64 54.83
N GLY A 466 -15.08 1.63 53.84
CA GLY A 466 -15.39 0.46 53.03
C GLY A 466 -14.12 -0.24 52.55
N GLU A 467 -14.11 -1.57 52.57
CA GLU A 467 -12.97 -2.34 52.09
C GLU A 467 -12.66 -1.97 50.65
N VAL A 468 -11.49 -1.35 50.44
CA VAL A 468 -11.11 -0.82 49.15
C VAL A 468 -10.96 -1.98 48.17
N ALA A 469 -11.77 -1.97 47.09
CA ALA A 469 -11.65 -2.91 46.00
C ALA A 469 -10.21 -2.90 45.47
N ASP A 470 -9.57 -4.08 45.46
CA ASP A 470 -8.17 -4.21 45.04
C ASP A 470 -8.02 -3.76 43.59
N ALA A 471 -7.18 -2.76 43.30
CA ALA A 471 -6.93 -2.27 41.95
C ALA A 471 -6.46 -3.38 40.98
N ARG A 472 -6.05 -4.54 41.51
CA ARG A 472 -5.66 -5.75 40.76
C ARG A 472 -6.83 -6.52 40.18
N SER A 473 -8.02 -6.47 40.79
CA SER A 473 -9.23 -7.15 40.30
C SER A 473 -9.87 -6.45 39.10
N LYS A 474 -9.42 -5.23 38.77
CA LYS A 474 -9.84 -4.51 37.57
C LYS A 474 -9.47 -5.33 36.33
N ALA A 475 -10.48 -5.68 35.52
CA ALA A 475 -10.31 -6.39 34.28
C ALA A 475 -9.33 -5.63 33.36
N LYS A 476 -8.31 -6.33 32.86
CA LYS A 476 -7.33 -5.77 31.93
C LYS A 476 -7.58 -6.33 30.54
N LEU A 477 -7.47 -5.48 29.54
CA LEU A 477 -7.51 -5.92 28.15
C LEU A 477 -6.34 -6.86 27.85
N SER A 478 -6.60 -7.88 27.03
CA SER A 478 -5.55 -8.71 26.46
C SER A 478 -4.57 -7.86 25.67
N ARG A 479 -3.33 -8.34 25.48
CA ARG A 479 -2.33 -7.60 24.70
C ARG A 479 -2.84 -7.28 23.28
N ALA A 480 -3.52 -8.23 22.65
CA ALA A 480 -4.11 -8.06 21.33
C ALA A 480 -5.20 -6.98 21.33
N ASN A 481 -6.12 -7.02 22.30
CA ASN A 481 -7.19 -6.03 22.39
C ASN A 481 -6.65 -4.65 22.74
N LYS A 482 -5.63 -4.58 23.60
CA LYS A 482 -4.96 -3.31 23.93
C LYS A 482 -4.29 -2.68 22.71
N LEU A 483 -3.61 -3.47 21.88
CA LEU A 483 -3.02 -2.98 20.63
C LEU A 483 -4.12 -2.56 19.63
N ARG A 484 -5.20 -3.35 19.54
CA ARG A 484 -6.35 -3.02 18.67
C ARG A 484 -7.02 -1.71 19.09
N THR A 485 -7.27 -1.49 20.38
CA THR A 485 -7.89 -0.27 20.87
C THR A 485 -6.96 0.93 20.77
N GLN A 486 -5.65 0.75 20.93
CA GLN A 486 -4.67 1.81 20.67
C GLN A 486 -4.63 2.24 19.20
N LEU A 487 -4.70 1.28 18.27
CA LEU A 487 -4.78 1.56 16.83
C LEU A 487 -6.11 2.26 16.47
N LEU A 488 -7.23 1.78 17.02
CA LEU A 488 -8.55 2.38 16.79
C LEU A 488 -8.67 3.78 17.37
N GLY A 489 -8.12 4.01 18.58
CA GLY A 489 -8.06 5.34 19.18
C GLY A 489 -7.21 6.30 18.36
N ARG A 490 -6.17 5.82 17.69
CA ARG A 490 -5.37 6.61 16.75
C ARG A 490 -6.10 6.90 15.43
N SER A 491 -6.96 5.98 14.96
CA SER A 491 -7.74 6.18 13.73
C SER A 491 -9.05 6.95 13.92
N ALA A 492 -9.62 6.98 15.13
CA ALA A 492 -10.83 7.76 15.42
C ALA A 492 -10.55 9.28 15.39
N VAL A 493 -9.31 9.69 15.68
CA VAL A 493 -8.83 11.07 15.48
C VAL A 493 -8.61 11.39 13.99
N SER A 494 -8.42 10.38 13.14
CA SER A 494 -8.12 10.56 11.72
C SER A 494 -9.31 10.41 10.77
N ASN A 495 -10.53 10.17 11.27
CA ASN A 495 -11.70 9.99 10.40
C ASN A 495 -12.35 11.31 9.95
N ASP A 496 -11.95 12.43 10.54
CA ASP A 496 -12.27 13.79 10.08
C ASP A 496 -11.14 14.40 9.21
N ALA A 497 -10.07 13.64 8.99
CA ALA A 497 -8.89 14.05 8.22
C ALA A 497 -9.00 13.61 6.76
N LYS A 498 -9.87 14.27 5.99
CA LYS A 498 -9.91 14.18 4.52
C LYS A 498 -9.02 15.22 3.81
N SER A 499 -8.02 15.78 4.49
CA SER A 499 -7.00 16.61 3.84
C SER A 499 -5.61 16.23 4.35
N GLY A 500 -4.67 16.04 3.42
CA GLY A 500 -3.28 15.65 3.66
C GLY A 500 -2.42 16.68 4.41
N MET A 501 -3.04 17.61 5.14
CA MET A 501 -2.38 18.65 5.95
C MET A 501 -2.64 18.50 7.46
N SER A 502 -3.40 17.49 7.91
CA SER A 502 -3.81 17.40 9.32
C SER A 502 -2.84 16.65 10.26
N THR A 503 -1.60 16.37 9.85
CA THR A 503 -0.60 15.85 10.79
C THR A 503 -0.07 16.99 11.65
N SER A 504 -0.62 17.17 12.86
CA SER A 504 0.17 17.43 14.10
C SER A 504 -0.58 18.02 15.31
N LEU A 505 -1.92 18.09 15.42
CA LEU A 505 -2.53 18.67 16.62
C LEU A 505 -3.47 17.70 17.35
N SER A 506 -3.04 17.21 18.51
CA SER A 506 -3.93 16.53 19.47
C SER A 506 -4.32 17.48 20.59
N PHE A 507 -5.63 17.74 20.72
CA PHE A 507 -6.17 18.55 21.82
C PHE A 507 -6.48 17.63 23.01
N THR A 508 -5.72 17.76 24.09
CA THR A 508 -6.08 17.11 25.37
C THR A 508 -6.75 18.15 26.28
N PRO A 509 -7.82 17.79 27.02
CA PRO A 509 -8.63 18.75 27.78
C PRO A 509 -7.90 19.38 28.97
N VAL A 510 -6.64 19.01 29.24
CA VAL A 510 -5.88 19.45 30.41
C VAL A 510 -4.61 20.23 30.04
N GLN A 511 -4.07 20.10 28.82
CA GLN A 511 -2.77 20.71 28.47
C GLN A 511 -2.69 21.41 27.11
N GLY A 512 -3.79 21.54 26.37
CA GLY A 512 -3.79 22.25 25.08
C GLY A 512 -3.06 21.48 23.97
N ILE A 513 -2.81 22.19 22.86
CA ILE A 513 -2.38 21.64 21.57
C ILE A 513 -0.96 21.08 21.66
N GLU A 514 -0.78 19.77 21.49
CA GLU A 514 0.55 19.14 21.43
C GLU A 514 0.79 18.38 20.12
N ILE A 515 1.97 18.61 19.54
CA ILE A 515 2.50 17.91 18.37
C ILE A 515 3.14 16.59 18.82
N VAL A 516 2.44 15.48 18.61
CA VAL A 516 2.97 14.16 18.98
C VAL A 516 3.82 13.59 17.84
N THR A 517 5.13 13.83 17.90
CA THR A 517 6.11 13.07 17.10
C THR A 517 6.51 11.78 17.85
N PRO A 518 6.27 10.58 17.28
CA PRO A 518 6.58 9.32 17.95
C PRO A 518 8.07 9.14 18.29
N SER A 519 8.96 9.74 17.48
CA SER A 519 10.41 9.71 17.66
C SER A 519 10.87 10.46 18.91
N LEU A 520 10.30 11.63 19.21
CA LEU A 520 10.63 12.41 20.41
C LEU A 520 10.19 11.69 21.70
N SER A 521 9.03 11.03 21.70
CA SER A 521 8.57 10.26 22.86
C SER A 521 9.47 9.04 23.18
N ALA A 522 10.07 8.44 22.14
CA ALA A 522 11.02 7.35 22.30
C ALA A 522 12.37 7.89 22.78
N ALA A 523 12.83 9.01 22.23
CA ALA A 523 14.06 9.69 22.65
C ALA A 523 13.99 10.16 24.11
N GLN A 524 12.87 10.75 24.54
CA GLN A 524 12.65 11.19 25.92
C GLN A 524 12.62 10.00 26.91
N ARG A 525 12.05 8.85 26.51
CA ARG A 525 12.12 7.63 27.34
C ARG A 525 13.53 7.08 27.47
N VAL A 526 14.33 7.18 26.41
CA VAL A 526 15.75 6.78 26.42
C VAL A 526 16.57 7.76 27.26
N GLN A 527 16.35 9.06 27.14
CA GLN A 527 16.99 10.09 27.98
C GLN A 527 16.62 9.93 29.45
N ALA A 528 15.34 9.75 29.79
CA ALA A 528 14.92 9.52 31.17
C ALA A 528 15.47 8.19 31.75
N ALA A 529 15.68 7.18 30.90
CA ALA A 529 16.34 5.94 31.31
C ALA A 529 17.85 6.15 31.54
N ASN A 530 18.51 6.95 30.69
CA ASN A 530 19.92 7.31 30.84
C ASN A 530 20.14 8.20 32.07
N GLU A 531 19.32 9.22 32.30
CA GLU A 531 19.40 10.09 33.49
C GLU A 531 19.22 9.29 34.78
N ARG A 532 18.29 8.34 34.81
CA ARG A 532 18.16 7.39 35.93
C ARG A 532 19.40 6.53 36.14
N TRP A 533 20.10 6.20 35.07
CA TRP A 533 21.31 5.37 35.10
C TRP A 533 22.54 6.17 35.58
N PHE A 534 22.62 7.45 35.22
CA PHE A 534 23.76 8.32 35.55
C PHE A 534 23.57 9.18 36.82
N ALA A 535 22.35 9.33 37.35
CA ALA A 535 22.10 10.12 38.56
C ALA A 535 22.62 9.48 39.87
N GLY A 536 22.97 8.19 39.88
CA GLY A 536 23.36 7.45 41.08
C GLY A 536 24.85 7.10 41.20
N GLY A 537 25.69 7.47 40.23
CA GLY A 537 27.10 7.06 40.20
C GLY A 537 28.02 8.12 40.77
N THR A 538 28.54 7.92 41.97
CA THR A 538 29.69 8.66 42.53
C THR A 538 30.96 8.32 41.73
N PHE A 539 31.17 8.98 40.60
CA PHE A 539 32.47 8.96 39.93
C PHE A 539 33.41 9.95 40.62
N THR A 540 34.51 9.43 41.13
CA THR A 540 35.64 10.20 41.65
C THR A 540 36.27 11.00 40.51
N HIS A 541 36.17 12.34 40.56
CA HIS A 541 36.96 13.20 39.70
C HIS A 541 38.43 13.08 40.13
N VAL A 542 39.25 12.42 39.30
CA VAL A 542 40.72 12.50 39.42
C VAL A 542 41.13 13.91 38.99
N GLN A 543 41.65 14.70 39.93
CA GLN A 543 42.27 15.98 39.60
C GLN A 543 43.52 15.74 38.73
N LYS A 544 43.64 16.48 37.62
CA LYS A 544 44.84 16.52 36.78
C LYS A 544 45.98 17.23 37.54
N GLY A 545 46.72 16.48 38.36
CA GLY A 545 48.03 16.85 38.87
C GLY A 545 49.14 16.34 37.93
N GLY A 546 50.16 17.16 37.70
CA GLY A 546 51.21 16.95 36.71
C GLY A 546 51.97 15.62 36.81
N SER A 547 52.37 15.15 35.63
CA SER A 547 53.17 13.95 35.41
C SER A 547 54.52 13.99 36.14
N THR A 548 54.75 13.04 37.04
CA THR A 548 56.10 12.57 37.37
C THR A 548 56.09 11.04 37.33
N ILE A 549 56.60 10.48 36.24
CA ILE A 549 56.85 9.04 36.12
C ILE A 549 58.18 8.77 36.83
N PRO A 550 58.22 7.93 37.88
CA PRO A 550 59.48 7.57 38.54
C PRO A 550 60.14 6.44 37.75
N GLY A 551 61.38 6.64 37.28
CA GLY A 551 62.15 5.55 36.67
C GLY A 551 63.15 5.88 35.55
N GLN A 552 63.52 7.15 35.32
CA GLN A 552 64.67 7.46 34.46
C GLN A 552 65.78 8.11 35.29
N GLY A 553 66.74 7.28 35.67
CA GLY A 553 68.03 7.68 36.22
C GLY A 553 69.14 6.91 35.51
N LYS A 554 70.01 7.67 34.84
CA LYS A 554 71.24 7.34 34.11
C LYS A 554 71.08 6.77 32.70
#